data_AF-A0A2K3D4X3-F1
#
_entry.id   AF-A0A2K3D4X3-F1
#
_cell.length_a   1.000
_cell.length_b   1.000
_cell.length_c   1.000
_cell.angle_alpha   90.00
_cell.angle_beta   90.00
_cell.angle_gamma   90.00
#
_symmetry.space_group_name_H-M   'P 1'
#
loop_
_entity.id
_entity.type
_entity.pdbx_description
1 polymer ?
#
loop_
_entity_poly.entity_id
_entity_poly.type
_entity_poly.pdbx_seq_one_letter_code
_entity_poly.pdbx_strand_id
1 'polypeptide(L)'
;MLGRLASVVAKQILAGQQIVVVRAEEITISGGLVRQKMKYDRFLRKRMNTNPTRGPFHFRAPSRIFWRTVRGMIPHKTARGAAALERLKAFEGIPHPYDKVKRLVVPDALKVLRLQHGHRNCKLGDLSASVGWKHQAAVAELEEKRKAKAKAFYVAKKKLVALRSKAAAQVKA
;
A
#
# COMPACT_ATOMS: atom_id res chain seq x y z
N MET A 1 -3.88 -6.85 -3.88
CA MET A 1 -4.02 -6.72 -5.34
C MET A 1 -4.21 -5.26 -5.72
N LEU A 2 -3.26 -4.67 -6.44
CA LEU A 2 -3.17 -3.22 -6.74
C LEU A 2 -4.47 -2.59 -7.22
N GLY A 3 -5.02 -3.07 -8.34
CA GLY A 3 -6.23 -2.48 -8.94
C GLY A 3 -7.49 -2.67 -8.10
N ARG A 4 -7.65 -3.85 -7.47
CA ARG A 4 -8.79 -4.14 -6.58
C ARG A 4 -8.78 -3.24 -5.35
N LEU A 5 -7.60 -3.07 -4.72
CA LEU A 5 -7.44 -2.16 -3.59
C LEU A 5 -7.73 -0.71 -4.02
N ALA A 6 -7.18 -0.28 -5.16
CA ALA A 6 -7.38 1.08 -5.66
C ALA A 6 -8.86 1.40 -5.93
N SER A 7 -9.63 0.45 -6.48
CA SER A 7 -11.07 0.63 -6.75
C SER A 7 -11.88 0.84 -5.47
N VAL A 8 -11.65 -0.01 -4.46
CA VAL A 8 -12.33 0.13 -3.16
C VAL A 8 -11.95 1.46 -2.51
N VAL A 9 -10.66 1.80 -2.49
CA VAL A 9 -10.18 3.08 -1.92
C VAL A 9 -10.80 4.27 -2.67
N ALA A 10 -10.83 4.25 -4.00
CA ALA A 10 -11.40 5.32 -4.81
C ALA A 10 -12.87 5.60 -4.46
N LYS A 11 -13.68 4.54 -4.30
CA LYS A 11 -15.09 4.69 -3.93
C LYS A 11 -15.25 5.30 -2.53
N GLN A 12 -14.45 4.84 -1.57
CA GLN A 12 -14.52 5.30 -0.19
C GLN A 12 -14.09 6.78 -0.03
N ILE A 13 -13.02 7.20 -0.72
CA ILE A 13 -12.60 8.62 -0.65
C ILE A 13 -13.58 9.57 -1.37
N LEU A 14 -14.29 9.08 -2.39
CA LEU A 14 -15.40 9.80 -3.03
C LEU A 14 -16.65 9.87 -2.14
N ALA A 15 -16.82 8.92 -1.21
CA ALA A 15 -17.84 8.92 -0.17
C ALA A 15 -17.45 9.81 1.05
N GLY A 16 -16.26 10.42 1.03
CA GLY A 16 -15.81 11.36 2.06
C GLY A 16 -14.84 10.77 3.09
N GLN A 17 -14.54 9.47 3.01
CA GLN A 17 -13.64 8.83 3.97
C GLN A 17 -12.18 9.29 3.76
N GLN A 18 -11.45 9.52 4.86
CA GLN A 18 -10.02 9.74 4.84
C GLN A 18 -9.29 8.40 4.96
N ILE A 19 -8.46 8.07 3.96
CA ILE A 19 -7.81 6.76 3.87
C ILE A 19 -6.31 6.94 3.79
N VAL A 20 -5.61 6.17 4.62
CA VAL A 20 -4.15 6.05 4.59
C VAL A 20 -3.77 4.62 4.23
N VAL A 21 -3.09 4.45 3.11
CA VAL A 21 -2.53 3.16 2.68
C VAL A 21 -1.06 3.11 3.05
N VAL A 22 -0.71 2.23 3.98
CA VAL A 22 0.67 1.98 4.40
C VAL A 22 1.22 0.72 3.77
N ARG A 23 2.55 0.58 3.72
CA ARG A 23 3.27 -0.53 3.08
C ARG A 23 2.91 -0.73 1.61
N ALA A 24 2.93 0.36 0.85
CA ALA A 24 2.64 0.31 -0.58
C ALA A 24 3.60 -0.63 -1.35
N GLU A 25 4.83 -0.82 -0.88
CA GLU A 25 5.83 -1.72 -1.45
C GLU A 25 5.41 -3.21 -1.42
N GLU A 26 4.56 -3.60 -0.47
CA GLU A 26 4.06 -4.97 -0.32
C GLU A 26 2.75 -5.23 -1.09
N ILE A 27 2.22 -4.23 -1.79
CA ILE A 27 1.06 -4.42 -2.65
C ILE A 27 1.41 -5.38 -3.78
N THR A 28 0.56 -6.38 -4.00
CA THR A 28 0.76 -7.37 -5.06
C THR A 28 0.02 -7.03 -6.35
N ILE A 29 0.60 -7.43 -7.48
CA ILE A 29 -0.01 -7.38 -8.81
C ILE A 29 -0.04 -8.80 -9.38
N SER A 30 -1.11 -9.18 -10.07
CA SER A 30 -1.19 -10.48 -10.76
C SER A 30 -0.24 -10.53 -11.95
N GLY A 31 0.31 -11.70 -12.26
CA GLY A 31 1.34 -11.87 -13.30
C GLY A 31 2.76 -11.69 -12.76
N GLY A 32 3.71 -12.40 -13.36
CA GLY A 32 5.11 -12.37 -12.92
C GLY A 32 5.81 -11.03 -13.19
N LEU A 33 6.95 -10.83 -12.52
CA LEU A 33 7.73 -9.59 -12.55
C LEU A 33 8.09 -9.14 -13.96
N VAL A 34 8.58 -10.05 -14.81
CA VAL A 34 8.99 -9.73 -16.20
C VAL A 34 7.83 -9.14 -17.01
N ARG A 35 6.64 -9.74 -16.92
CA ARG A 35 5.43 -9.24 -17.61
C ARG A 35 5.04 -7.85 -17.11
N GLN A 36 5.12 -7.63 -15.80
CA GLN A 36 4.74 -6.34 -15.23
C GLN A 36 5.78 -5.25 -15.50
N LYS A 37 7.07 -5.61 -15.51
CA LYS A 37 8.15 -4.73 -15.93
C LYS A 37 7.98 -4.30 -17.39
N MET A 38 7.75 -5.24 -18.32
CA MET A 38 7.48 -4.90 -19.73
C MET A 38 6.28 -3.96 -19.92
N LYS A 39 5.21 -4.14 -19.12
CA LYS A 39 4.07 -3.22 -19.11
C LYS A 39 4.47 -1.82 -18.65
N TYR A 40 5.26 -1.75 -17.58
CA TYR A 40 5.73 -0.48 -17.02
C TYR A 40 6.73 0.21 -17.96
N ASP A 41 7.64 -0.53 -18.59
CA ASP A 41 8.59 -0.01 -19.59
C ASP A 41 7.87 0.60 -20.79
N ARG A 42 6.79 -0.03 -21.27
CA ARG A 42 5.91 0.60 -22.29
C ARG A 42 5.28 1.90 -21.81
N PHE A 43 4.95 2.01 -20.51
CA PHE A 43 4.48 3.27 -19.95
C PHE A 43 5.60 4.32 -19.93
N LEU A 44 6.85 3.94 -19.63
CA LEU A 44 8.01 4.85 -19.64
C LEU A 44 8.36 5.42 -21.00
N ARG A 45 8.06 4.68 -22.08
CA ARG A 45 8.23 5.17 -23.45
C ARG A 45 7.22 6.27 -23.81
N LYS A 46 6.12 6.43 -23.05
CA LYS A 46 5.10 7.45 -23.32
C LYS A 46 5.55 8.82 -22.80
N ARG A 47 6.36 9.52 -23.60
CA ARG A 47 6.84 10.88 -23.34
C ARG A 47 6.28 11.88 -24.37
N MET A 48 6.16 13.14 -23.97
CA MET A 48 5.91 14.22 -24.93
C MET A 48 7.17 14.42 -25.79
N ASN A 49 7.03 14.43 -27.11
CA ASN A 49 8.16 14.52 -28.03
C ASN A 49 8.82 15.91 -28.03
N THR A 50 8.02 16.97 -27.88
CA THR A 50 8.49 18.36 -27.92
C THR A 50 9.21 18.76 -26.62
N ASN A 51 8.58 18.59 -25.47
CA ASN A 51 9.18 18.86 -24.17
C ASN A 51 8.81 17.77 -23.14
N PRO A 52 9.72 16.82 -22.85
CA PRO A 52 9.47 15.73 -21.92
C PRO A 52 9.07 16.18 -20.51
N THR A 53 9.48 17.38 -20.06
CA THR A 53 9.15 17.92 -18.73
C THR A 53 7.66 18.23 -18.56
N ARG A 54 6.95 18.55 -19.66
CA ARG A 54 5.49 18.78 -19.67
C ARG A 54 4.70 17.50 -19.94
N GLY A 55 5.38 16.39 -20.21
CA GLY A 55 4.77 15.11 -20.54
C GLY A 55 4.22 14.36 -19.33
N PRO A 56 3.80 13.09 -19.53
CA PRO A 56 3.33 12.25 -18.46
C PRO A 56 4.43 11.99 -17.41
N PHE A 57 4.15 12.27 -16.14
CA PHE A 57 5.06 11.92 -15.06
C PHE A 57 5.00 10.42 -14.75
N HIS A 58 6.17 9.79 -14.78
CA HIS A 58 6.33 8.38 -14.44
C HIS A 58 6.89 8.25 -13.03
N PHE A 59 6.04 8.07 -12.03
CA PHE A 59 6.49 7.91 -10.64
C PHE A 59 7.05 6.52 -10.36
N ARG A 60 8.27 6.45 -9.80
CA ARG A 60 8.94 5.18 -9.48
C ARG A 60 8.57 4.61 -8.11
N ALA A 61 8.23 5.47 -7.16
CA ALA A 61 7.94 5.04 -5.79
C ALA A 61 6.62 4.24 -5.71
N PRO A 62 6.56 3.11 -4.98
CA PRO A 62 5.35 2.28 -4.84
C PRO A 62 4.10 3.06 -4.41
N SER A 63 4.25 3.97 -3.44
CA SER A 63 3.15 4.81 -2.94
C SER A 63 2.56 5.69 -4.04
N ARG A 64 3.43 6.29 -4.87
CA ARG A 64 3.05 7.17 -5.97
C ARG A 64 2.49 6.42 -7.15
N ILE A 65 2.94 5.18 -7.39
CA ILE A 65 2.33 4.30 -8.39
C ILE A 65 0.90 3.98 -7.94
N PHE A 66 0.69 3.58 -6.68
CA PHE A 66 -0.64 3.34 -6.14
C PHE A 66 -1.54 4.58 -6.21
N TRP A 67 -1.02 5.74 -5.79
CA TRP A 67 -1.73 7.02 -5.88
C TRP A 67 -2.14 7.36 -7.32
N ARG A 68 -1.25 7.14 -8.30
CA ARG A 68 -1.55 7.35 -9.72
C ARG A 68 -2.63 6.38 -10.22
N THR A 69 -2.64 5.14 -9.74
CA THR A 69 -3.71 4.17 -10.05
C THR A 69 -5.06 4.64 -9.49
N VAL A 70 -5.11 5.10 -8.24
CA VAL A 70 -6.34 5.64 -7.64
C VAL A 70 -6.80 6.91 -8.36
N ARG A 71 -5.88 7.83 -8.70
CA ARG A 71 -6.17 9.02 -9.51
C ARG A 71 -6.80 8.69 -10.87
N GLY A 72 -6.41 7.57 -11.48
CA GLY A 72 -7.01 7.09 -12.72
C GLY A 72 -8.44 6.56 -12.57
N MET A 73 -8.88 6.26 -11.35
CA MET A 73 -10.22 5.76 -11.03
C MET A 73 -11.15 6.86 -10.47
N ILE A 74 -10.70 8.11 -10.46
CA ILE A 74 -11.42 9.26 -9.89
C ILE A 74 -11.50 10.38 -10.94
N PRO A 75 -12.60 11.15 -11.00
CA PRO A 75 -12.71 12.35 -11.84
C PRO A 75 -11.84 13.50 -11.30
N HIS A 76 -10.52 13.31 -11.24
CA HIS A 76 -9.55 14.18 -10.56
C HIS A 76 -9.39 15.58 -11.17
N LYS A 77 -10.04 15.86 -12.30
CA LYS A 77 -10.06 17.21 -12.91
C LYS A 77 -11.16 18.10 -12.32
N THR A 78 -12.14 17.52 -11.60
CA THR A 78 -13.19 18.29 -10.93
C THR A 78 -12.78 18.63 -9.50
N ALA A 79 -13.36 19.68 -8.93
CA ALA A 79 -13.12 20.07 -7.53
C ALA A 79 -13.40 18.92 -6.55
N ARG A 80 -14.50 18.18 -6.76
CA ARG A 80 -14.84 17.00 -5.95
C ARG A 80 -13.77 15.91 -6.04
N GLY A 81 -13.25 15.64 -7.23
CA GLY A 81 -12.21 14.63 -7.44
C GLY A 81 -10.87 15.04 -6.86
N ALA A 82 -10.50 16.32 -6.96
CA ALA A 82 -9.31 16.87 -6.32
C ALA A 82 -9.39 16.74 -4.79
N ALA A 83 -10.50 17.18 -4.18
CA ALA A 83 -10.74 17.04 -2.75
C ALA A 83 -10.73 15.56 -2.29
N ALA A 84 -11.24 14.63 -3.11
CA ALA A 84 -11.16 13.20 -2.81
C ALA A 84 -9.72 12.68 -2.81
N LEU A 85 -8.85 13.17 -3.71
CA LEU A 85 -7.44 12.78 -3.72
C LEU A 85 -6.66 13.32 -2.52
N GLU A 86 -7.02 14.47 -1.98
CA GLU A 86 -6.42 15.02 -0.74
C GLU A 86 -6.72 14.14 0.48
N ARG A 87 -7.86 13.45 0.49
CA ARG A 87 -8.22 12.47 1.53
C ARG A 87 -7.39 11.19 1.48
N LEU A 88 -6.68 10.93 0.38
CA LEU A 88 -5.82 9.76 0.22
C LEU A 88 -4.37 10.09 0.57
N LYS A 89 -3.81 9.36 1.54
CA LYS A 89 -2.36 9.31 1.77
C LYS A 89 -1.85 7.90 1.50
N ALA A 90 -0.69 7.78 0.87
CA ALA A 90 -0.05 6.50 0.60
C ALA A 90 1.43 6.58 0.99
N PHE A 91 1.94 5.56 1.66
CA PHE A 91 3.32 5.52 2.16
C PHE A 91 3.99 4.18 1.87
N GLU A 92 5.29 4.22 1.61
CA GLU A 92 6.19 3.06 1.75
C GLU A 92 6.48 2.81 3.23
N GLY A 93 6.50 1.53 3.63
CA GLY A 93 6.62 1.14 5.03
C GLY A 93 5.45 1.67 5.88
N ILE A 94 5.65 1.72 7.20
CA ILE A 94 4.67 2.27 8.14
C ILE A 94 5.31 3.41 8.94
N PRO A 95 5.14 4.67 8.50
CA PRO A 95 5.66 5.81 9.25
C PRO A 95 4.85 6.09 10.52
N HIS A 96 5.45 6.81 11.45
CA HIS A 96 4.75 7.43 12.58
C HIS A 96 3.74 8.47 12.05
N PRO A 97 2.49 8.57 12.55
CA PRO A 97 1.89 7.90 13.71
C PRO A 97 1.20 6.54 13.44
N TYR A 98 1.21 6.04 12.21
CA TYR A 98 0.46 4.84 11.80
C TYR A 98 1.08 3.51 12.27
N ASP A 99 2.29 3.56 12.81
CA ASP A 99 3.00 2.41 13.35
C ASP A 99 2.28 1.82 14.59
N LYS A 100 1.70 2.70 15.43
CA LYS A 100 1.00 2.37 16.67
C LYS A 100 -0.52 2.17 16.49
N VAL A 101 -1.06 2.48 15.31
CA VAL A 101 -2.50 2.35 15.03
C VAL A 101 -2.84 0.95 14.52
N LYS A 102 -4.03 0.44 14.89
CA LYS A 102 -4.56 -0.81 14.34
C LYS A 102 -4.91 -0.61 12.87
N ARG A 103 -4.15 -1.27 12.00
CA ARG A 103 -4.40 -1.27 10.55
C ARG A 103 -5.50 -2.27 10.19
N LEU A 104 -6.28 -1.91 9.18
CA LEU A 104 -7.33 -2.72 8.60
C LEU A 104 -6.85 -3.40 7.31
N VAL A 105 -7.59 -4.41 6.87
CA VAL A 105 -7.39 -5.09 5.58
C VAL A 105 -8.67 -5.01 4.78
N VAL A 106 -8.55 -5.01 3.45
CA VAL A 106 -9.70 -5.09 2.53
C VAL A 106 -9.74 -6.51 1.98
N PRO A 107 -10.62 -7.39 2.48
CA PRO A 107 -10.69 -8.80 2.06
C PRO A 107 -10.81 -8.95 0.53
N ASP A 108 -11.60 -8.08 -0.09
CA ASP A 108 -11.85 -8.07 -1.53
C ASP A 108 -10.64 -7.73 -2.40
N ALA A 109 -9.57 -7.24 -1.78
CA ALA A 109 -8.31 -6.93 -2.43
C ALA A 109 -7.16 -7.86 -2.01
N LEU A 110 -7.38 -8.80 -1.08
CA LEU A 110 -6.32 -9.69 -0.61
C LEU A 110 -5.90 -10.68 -1.70
N LYS A 111 -4.58 -10.81 -1.90
CA LYS A 111 -4.01 -11.75 -2.87
C LYS A 111 -4.49 -13.18 -2.61
N VAL A 112 -4.42 -13.62 -1.36
CA VAL A 112 -4.74 -15.00 -0.95
C VAL A 112 -6.19 -15.38 -1.26
N LEU A 113 -7.11 -14.42 -1.22
CA LEU A 113 -8.53 -14.67 -1.48
C LEU A 113 -8.90 -14.49 -2.96
N ARG A 114 -8.13 -13.70 -3.72
CA ARG A 114 -8.52 -13.27 -5.08
C ARG A 114 -7.68 -13.85 -6.20
N LEU A 115 -6.52 -14.41 -5.91
CA LEU A 115 -5.66 -15.03 -6.91
C LEU A 115 -5.67 -16.55 -6.72
N GLN A 116 -5.99 -17.27 -7.79
CA GLN A 116 -5.95 -18.74 -7.79
C GLN A 116 -4.53 -19.24 -7.48
N HIS A 117 -4.46 -20.42 -6.87
CA HIS A 117 -3.19 -21.09 -6.58
C HIS A 117 -2.42 -21.36 -7.89
N GLY A 118 -1.08 -21.34 -7.83
CA GLY A 118 -0.22 -21.51 -9.00
C GLY A 118 -0.05 -20.27 -9.89
N HIS A 119 -0.93 -19.26 -9.80
CA HIS A 119 -0.78 -18.04 -10.60
C HIS A 119 0.36 -17.15 -10.09
N ARG A 120 1.27 -16.82 -11.00
CA ARG A 120 2.38 -15.89 -10.72
C ARG A 120 1.86 -14.51 -10.33
N ASN A 121 2.58 -13.85 -9.44
CA ASN A 121 2.35 -12.48 -9.00
C ASN A 121 3.71 -11.79 -8.79
N CYS A 122 3.69 -10.47 -8.62
CA CYS A 122 4.86 -9.71 -8.19
C CYS A 122 4.48 -8.70 -7.11
N LYS A 123 5.44 -8.34 -6.26
CA LYS A 123 5.28 -7.20 -5.34
C LYS A 123 5.55 -5.89 -6.09
N LEU A 124 4.85 -4.84 -5.66
CA LEU A 124 5.01 -3.51 -6.24
C LEU A 124 6.39 -2.93 -5.90
N GLY A 125 6.96 -3.26 -4.74
CA GLY A 125 8.32 -2.89 -4.36
C GLY A 125 9.37 -3.42 -5.34
N ASP A 126 9.31 -4.71 -5.67
CA ASP A 126 10.25 -5.35 -6.62
C ASP A 126 10.12 -4.75 -8.03
N LEU A 127 8.88 -4.52 -8.48
CA LEU A 127 8.62 -3.84 -9.74
C LEU A 127 9.24 -2.43 -9.71
N SER A 128 8.95 -1.67 -8.67
CA SER A 128 9.40 -0.28 -8.50
C SER A 128 10.93 -0.17 -8.49
N ALA A 129 11.60 -1.07 -7.79
CA ALA A 129 13.06 -1.13 -7.75
C ALA A 129 13.64 -1.40 -9.15
N SER A 130 13.07 -2.35 -9.88
CA SER A 130 13.51 -2.69 -11.24
C SER A 130 13.36 -1.56 -12.26
N VAL A 131 12.52 -0.56 -11.98
CA VAL A 131 12.28 0.59 -12.86
C VAL A 131 12.94 1.87 -12.38
N GLY A 132 13.61 1.87 -11.20
CA GLY A 132 14.43 2.98 -10.73
C GLY A 132 14.07 3.57 -9.36
N TRP A 133 13.30 2.87 -8.53
CA TRP A 133 13.09 3.27 -7.12
C TRP A 133 14.30 2.85 -6.26
N LYS A 134 14.97 3.83 -5.65
CA LYS A 134 16.26 3.64 -4.96
C LYS A 134 16.15 3.29 -3.46
N HIS A 135 14.99 3.47 -2.84
CA HIS A 135 14.85 3.41 -1.38
C HIS A 135 14.39 2.05 -0.85
N GLN A 136 14.42 0.99 -1.66
CA GLN A 136 13.95 -0.34 -1.27
C GLN A 136 14.69 -0.87 -0.03
N ALA A 137 16.03 -0.79 -0.02
CA ALA A 137 16.85 -1.28 1.09
C ALA A 137 16.62 -0.48 2.38
N ALA A 138 16.58 0.86 2.28
CA ALA A 138 16.33 1.73 3.42
C ALA A 138 14.95 1.47 4.06
N VAL A 139 13.91 1.31 3.24
CA VAL A 139 12.56 0.98 3.75
C VAL A 139 12.53 -0.40 4.40
N ALA A 140 13.23 -1.39 3.84
CA ALA A 140 13.31 -2.72 4.44
C ALA A 140 13.97 -2.68 5.83
N GLU A 141 15.08 -1.96 5.98
CA GLU A 141 15.77 -1.78 7.28
C GLU A 141 14.86 -1.12 8.33
N LEU A 142 14.16 -0.04 7.94
CA LEU A 142 13.22 0.67 8.82
C LEU A 142 12.04 -0.21 9.23
N GLU A 143 11.51 -1.03 8.31
CA GLU A 143 10.43 -1.97 8.61
C GLU A 143 10.89 -3.10 9.55
N GLU A 144 12.14 -3.57 9.44
CA GLU A 144 12.69 -4.55 10.39
C GLU A 144 12.81 -3.96 11.80
N LYS A 145 13.37 -2.73 11.91
CA LYS A 145 13.40 -1.99 13.18
C LYS A 145 12.00 -1.82 13.78
N ARG A 146 10.99 -1.51 12.95
CA ARG A 146 9.60 -1.38 13.38
C ARG A 146 9.00 -2.72 13.82
N LYS A 147 9.26 -3.81 13.10
CA LYS A 147 8.77 -5.17 13.46
C LYS A 147 9.37 -5.65 14.77
N ALA A 148 10.65 -5.36 15.05
CA ALA A 148 11.28 -5.68 16.33
C ALA A 148 10.55 -5.00 17.50
N LYS A 149 10.29 -3.69 17.39
CA LYS A 149 9.50 -2.92 18.38
C LYS A 149 8.08 -3.48 18.53
N ALA A 150 7.42 -3.79 17.41
CA ALA A 150 6.07 -4.37 17.43
C ALA A 150 6.01 -5.77 18.07
N LYS A 151 7.06 -6.60 17.90
CA LYS A 151 7.18 -7.92 18.54
C LYS A 151 7.31 -7.78 20.05
N ALA A 152 8.17 -6.88 20.53
CA ALA A 152 8.30 -6.60 21.96
C ALA A 152 6.97 -6.14 22.57
N PHE A 153 6.28 -5.20 21.92
CA PHE A 153 4.95 -4.75 22.33
C PHE A 153 3.93 -5.90 22.37
N TYR A 154 3.91 -6.76 21.35
CA TYR A 154 2.97 -7.89 21.27
C TYR A 154 3.20 -8.92 22.40
N VAL A 155 4.46 -9.23 22.72
CA VAL A 155 4.80 -10.14 23.84
C VAL A 155 4.30 -9.57 25.17
N ALA A 156 4.55 -8.28 25.43
CA ALA A 156 4.06 -7.59 26.62
C ALA A 156 2.51 -7.59 26.67
N LYS A 157 1.86 -7.27 25.55
CA LYS A 157 0.39 -7.29 25.43
C LYS A 157 -0.19 -8.68 25.71
N LYS A 158 0.41 -9.75 25.17
CA LYS A 158 -0.06 -11.13 25.38
C LYS A 158 0.01 -11.51 26.86
N LYS A 159 1.11 -11.18 27.55
CA LYS A 159 1.25 -11.39 28.99
C LYS A 159 0.16 -10.65 29.78
N LEU A 160 -0.07 -9.37 29.46
CA LEU A 160 -1.09 -8.55 30.11
C LEU A 160 -2.52 -9.11 29.89
N VAL A 161 -2.84 -9.54 28.66
CA VAL A 161 -4.16 -10.15 28.36
C VAL A 161 -4.37 -11.44 29.16
N ALA A 162 -3.34 -12.29 29.29
CA ALA A 162 -3.43 -13.52 30.08
C ALA A 162 -3.61 -13.25 31.59
N LEU A 163 -2.94 -12.22 32.13
CA LEU A 163 -3.16 -11.78 33.51
C LEU A 163 -4.58 -11.25 33.70
N ARG A 164 -5.07 -10.43 32.76
CA ARG A 164 -6.42 -9.89 32.79
C ARG A 164 -7.49 -10.98 32.75
N SER A 165 -7.31 -12.04 31.94
CA SER A 165 -8.26 -13.16 31.90
C SER A 165 -8.27 -13.95 33.20
N LYS A 166 -7.11 -14.15 33.84
CA LYS A 166 -7.02 -14.79 35.16
C LYS A 166 -7.75 -13.97 36.23
N ALA A 167 -7.48 -12.66 36.29
CA ALA A 167 -8.15 -11.76 37.23
C ALA A 167 -9.68 -11.71 37.00
N ALA A 168 -10.13 -11.67 35.75
CA ALA A 168 -11.56 -11.69 35.43
C ALA A 168 -12.25 -13.00 35.81
N ALA A 169 -11.54 -14.14 35.77
CA ALA A 169 -12.05 -15.42 36.24
C ALA A 169 -12.16 -15.46 37.77
N GLN A 170 -11.19 -14.88 38.48
CA GLN A 170 -11.18 -14.81 39.95
C GLN A 170 -12.31 -13.94 40.52
N VAL A 171 -12.68 -12.85 39.84
CA VAL A 171 -13.80 -11.98 40.28
C VAL A 171 -15.18 -12.61 40.02
N LYS A 172 -15.26 -13.58 39.11
CA LYS A 172 -16.52 -14.28 38.78
C LYS A 172 -16.78 -15.53 39.63
N ALA A 173 -15.74 -16.06 40.27
CA ALA A 173 -15.83 -17.18 41.21
C ALA A 173 -16.14 -16.64 42.61
#